data_AF-A0A7C5TBF4-F1
#
_entry.id   AF-A0A7C5TBF4-F1
#
_cell.length_a   1.000
_cell.length_b   1.000
_cell.length_c   1.000
_cell.angle_alpha   90.00
_cell.angle_beta   90.00
_cell.angle_gamma   90.00
#
_symmetry.space_group_name_H-M   'P 1'
#
loop_
_entity.id
_entity.type
_entity.pdbx_description
1 polymer ?
#
loop_
_entity_poly.entity_id
_entity_poly.type
_entity_poly.pdbx_seq_one_letter_code
_entity_poly.pdbx_strand_id
1 'polypeptide(L)'
;MLHRSIWLINPKHPLPEWVHKYDSEELFEYWGEFAGSIIISVTGVLMAFWSPSVSADLAFTFHTKEAILAVMFLLLVHMAYTHLSPIIFPYNEVFHSGKSSLTWLRRSTQGGMSNLKREGVVKEDESK
;
A
#
# COMPACT_ATOMS: atom_id res chain seq x y z
N MET A 1 -18.31 -17.65 0.24
CA MET A 1 -17.43 -16.48 0.57
C MET A 1 -16.04 -16.89 1.08
N LEU A 2 -15.85 -18.05 1.73
CA LEU A 2 -14.53 -18.52 2.22
C LEU A 2 -13.49 -18.85 1.14
N HIS A 3 -13.88 -19.12 -0.11
CA HIS A 3 -12.94 -19.59 -1.14
C HIS A 3 -11.94 -18.51 -1.59
N ARG A 4 -12.29 -17.23 -1.40
CA ARG A 4 -11.42 -16.12 -1.83
C ARG A 4 -10.20 -15.95 -0.95
N SER A 5 -10.15 -16.50 0.26
CA SER A 5 -9.03 -16.32 1.22
C SER A 5 -8.03 -17.46 1.23
N ILE A 6 -8.21 -18.47 0.37
CA ILE A 6 -7.44 -19.71 0.42
C ILE A 6 -5.95 -19.50 0.07
N TRP A 7 -5.64 -18.40 -0.64
CA TRP A 7 -4.26 -18.00 -0.96
C TRP A 7 -3.44 -17.67 0.28
N LEU A 8 -4.07 -17.29 1.40
CA LEU A 8 -3.36 -16.98 2.65
C LEU A 8 -2.75 -18.22 3.32
N ILE A 9 -3.28 -19.40 3.00
CA ILE A 9 -2.90 -20.67 3.63
C ILE A 9 -2.16 -21.59 2.64
N ASN A 10 -2.50 -21.50 1.34
CA ASN A 10 -1.87 -22.29 0.29
C ASN A 10 -1.08 -21.38 -0.68
N PRO A 11 0.27 -21.36 -0.60
CA PRO A 11 1.11 -20.53 -1.46
C PRO A 11 1.09 -20.94 -2.95
N LYS A 12 0.53 -22.11 -3.29
CA LYS A 12 0.35 -22.54 -4.69
C LYS A 12 -0.95 -22.03 -5.33
N HIS A 13 -1.86 -21.46 -4.55
CA HIS A 13 -3.09 -20.91 -5.09
C HIS A 13 -2.79 -19.60 -5.84
N PRO A 14 -3.37 -19.37 -7.04
CA PRO A 14 -3.16 -18.12 -7.75
C PRO A 14 -3.56 -16.92 -6.88
N LEU A 15 -2.73 -15.87 -6.93
CA LEU A 15 -2.98 -14.64 -6.21
C LEU A 15 -4.23 -13.94 -6.78
N PRO A 16 -4.96 -13.19 -5.96
CA PRO A 16 -6.03 -12.33 -6.45
C PRO A 16 -5.52 -11.34 -7.50
N GLU A 17 -6.32 -11.05 -8.53
CA GLU A 17 -5.92 -10.14 -9.62
C GLU A 17 -5.47 -8.75 -9.17
N TRP A 18 -6.06 -8.22 -8.09
CA TRP A 18 -5.70 -6.91 -7.56
C TRP A 18 -4.29 -6.88 -6.98
N VAL A 19 -3.73 -8.01 -6.55
CA VAL A 19 -2.34 -8.09 -6.07
C VAL A 19 -1.37 -7.78 -7.20
N HIS A 20 -1.70 -8.20 -8.42
CA HIS A 20 -0.84 -7.97 -9.57
C HIS A 20 -0.98 -6.58 -10.19
N LYS A 21 -1.80 -5.70 -9.61
CA LYS A 21 -1.96 -4.30 -10.03
C LYS A 21 -0.93 -3.37 -9.39
N TYR A 22 -0.40 -3.75 -8.24
CA TYR A 22 0.50 -2.95 -7.42
C TYR A 22 1.79 -3.71 -7.20
N ASP A 23 2.89 -2.99 -7.03
CA ASP A 23 4.16 -3.63 -6.70
C ASP A 23 4.14 -4.09 -5.23
N SER A 24 4.98 -5.07 -4.90
CA SER A 24 5.01 -5.65 -3.55
C SER A 24 5.29 -4.61 -2.46
N GLU A 25 6.11 -3.63 -2.79
CA GLU A 25 6.51 -2.49 -1.98
C GLU A 25 5.32 -1.57 -1.72
N GLU A 26 4.56 -1.23 -2.77
CA GLU A 26 3.35 -0.41 -2.65
C GLU A 26 2.27 -1.09 -1.79
N LEU A 27 2.11 -2.42 -1.95
CA LEU A 27 1.20 -3.20 -1.12
C LEU A 27 1.66 -3.25 0.34
N PHE A 28 2.96 -3.36 0.57
CA PHE A 28 3.53 -3.34 1.92
C PHE A 28 3.33 -1.97 2.59
N GLU A 29 3.59 -0.87 1.88
CA GLU A 29 3.31 0.48 2.37
C GLU A 29 1.83 0.67 2.70
N TYR A 30 0.93 0.24 1.82
CA TYR A 30 -0.52 0.34 2.03
C TYR A 30 -0.98 -0.42 3.28
N TRP A 31 -0.59 -1.69 3.43
CA TRP A 31 -1.00 -2.48 4.59
C TRP A 31 -0.34 -2.01 5.89
N GLY A 32 0.92 -1.56 5.81
CA GLY A 32 1.64 -1.00 6.95
C GLY A 32 0.98 0.27 7.47
N GLU A 33 0.72 1.24 6.59
CA GLU A 33 0.07 2.50 6.92
C GLU A 33 -1.36 2.29 7.40
N PHE A 34 -2.13 1.39 6.78
CA PHE A 34 -3.48 1.06 7.21
C PHE A 34 -3.51 0.47 8.62
N ALA A 35 -2.65 -0.52 8.91
CA ALA A 35 -2.55 -1.11 10.24
C ALA A 35 -2.09 -0.10 11.28
N GLY A 36 -1.08 0.71 10.96
CA GLY A 36 -0.57 1.76 11.85
C GLY A 36 -1.61 2.84 12.15
N SER A 37 -2.39 3.25 11.13
CA SER A 37 -3.50 4.20 11.28
C SER A 37 -4.59 3.68 12.22
N ILE A 38 -4.89 2.39 12.19
CA ILE A 38 -5.82 1.78 13.16
C ILE A 38 -5.24 1.85 14.57
N ILE A 39 -3.98 1.46 14.76
CA ILE A 39 -3.31 1.45 16.07
C ILE A 39 -3.29 2.87 16.66
N ILE A 40 -2.84 3.86 15.91
CA ILE A 40 -2.74 5.25 16.38
C ILE A 40 -4.12 5.83 16.68
N SER A 41 -5.14 5.55 15.86
CA SER A 41 -6.50 6.04 16.08
C SER A 41 -7.14 5.43 17.33
N VAL A 42 -7.07 4.11 17.48
CA VAL A 42 -7.67 3.40 18.62
C VAL A 42 -7.00 3.80 19.93
N THR A 43 -5.67 3.81 19.95
CA THR A 43 -4.92 4.20 21.16
C THR A 43 -5.12 5.67 21.52
N GLY A 44 -5.25 6.56 20.53
CA GLY A 44 -5.58 7.97 20.76
C GLY A 44 -6.96 8.16 21.39
N VAL A 45 -7.97 7.43 20.91
CA VAL A 45 -9.31 7.43 21.51
C VAL A 45 -9.28 6.87 22.94
N LEU A 46 -8.55 5.79 23.18
CA LEU A 46 -8.41 5.21 24.52
C LEU A 46 -7.77 6.20 25.50
N MET A 47 -6.74 6.93 25.09
CA MET A 47 -6.12 7.95 25.93
C MET A 47 -7.05 9.16 26.17
N ALA A 48 -7.85 9.55 25.17
CA ALA A 48 -8.72 10.71 25.27
C ALA A 48 -9.84 10.56 26.30
N PHE A 49 -10.35 9.34 26.48
CA PHE A 49 -11.52 9.09 27.35
C PHE A 49 -11.19 8.35 28.67
N TRP A 50 -10.01 7.76 28.82
CA TRP A 50 -9.63 7.03 30.04
C TRP A 50 -8.50 7.76 30.80
N SER A 51 -8.84 8.38 31.93
CA SER A 51 -7.91 9.08 32.86
C SER A 51 -7.45 8.15 34.00
N PRO A 52 -6.29 8.44 34.65
CA PRO A 52 -5.14 7.53 34.64
C PRO A 52 -5.53 6.10 35.02
N SER A 53 -5.27 5.17 34.11
CA SER A 53 -5.53 3.75 34.27
C SER A 53 -4.45 2.95 33.55
N VAL A 54 -4.23 1.70 33.96
CA VAL A 54 -3.26 0.80 33.31
C VAL A 54 -3.51 0.69 31.79
N SER A 55 -4.77 0.73 31.37
CA SER A 55 -5.12 0.75 29.94
C SER A 55 -4.70 2.03 29.23
N ALA A 56 -4.73 3.18 29.90
CA ALA A 56 -4.28 4.46 29.34
C ALA A 56 -2.75 4.50 29.21
N ASP A 57 -2.01 3.96 30.18
CA ASP A 57 -0.54 3.86 30.12
C ASP A 57 -0.06 2.92 29.00
N LEU A 58 -0.78 1.81 28.81
CA LEU A 58 -0.52 0.88 27.72
C LEU A 58 -0.83 1.53 26.37
N ALA A 59 -1.99 2.21 26.26
CA ALA A 59 -2.37 2.94 25.05
C ALA A 59 -1.34 4.01 24.70
N PHE A 60 -0.85 4.79 25.68
CA PHE A 60 0.22 5.76 25.48
C PHE A 60 1.48 5.11 24.91
N THR A 61 1.92 4.00 25.50
CA THR A 61 3.13 3.30 25.03
C THR A 61 3.01 2.83 23.59
N PHE A 62 1.88 2.22 23.21
CA PHE A 62 1.66 1.79 21.82
C PHE A 62 1.50 2.97 20.88
N HIS A 63 0.74 4.00 21.27
CA HIS A 63 0.54 5.21 20.46
C HIS A 63 1.86 5.90 20.14
N THR A 64 2.70 6.12 21.14
CA THR A 64 4.00 6.79 20.93
C THR A 64 4.93 5.97 20.07
N LYS A 65 5.01 4.65 20.28
CA LYS A 65 5.85 3.77 19.46
C LYS A 65 5.38 3.74 18.01
N GLU A 66 4.08 3.62 17.79
CA GLU A 66 3.49 3.62 16.46
C GLU A 66 3.67 4.98 15.77
N ALA A 67 3.48 6.09 16.47
CA ALA A 67 3.69 7.43 15.91
C ALA A 67 5.14 7.63 15.42
N ILE A 68 6.13 7.18 16.22
CA ILE A 68 7.54 7.23 15.82
C ILE A 68 7.77 6.32 14.61
N LEU A 69 7.26 5.09 14.63
CA LEU A 69 7.39 4.16 13.52
C LEU A 69 6.78 4.72 12.23
N ALA A 70 5.55 5.24 12.30
CA ALA A 70 4.83 5.82 11.17
C ALA A 70 5.58 7.02 10.58
N VAL A 71 6.04 7.97 11.41
CA VAL A 71 6.81 9.12 10.94
C VAL A 71 8.12 8.68 10.27
N MET A 72 8.85 7.75 10.89
CA MET A 72 10.10 7.25 10.32
C MET A 72 9.87 6.48 9.02
N PHE A 73 8.83 5.65 8.96
CA PHE A 73 8.47 4.90 7.76
C PHE A 73 8.09 5.83 6.62
N LEU A 74 7.23 6.82 6.88
CA LEU A 74 6.83 7.80 5.86
C LEU A 74 8.04 8.62 5.36
N LEU A 75 8.91 9.07 6.27
CA LEU A 75 10.06 9.90 5.87
C LEU A 75 11.19 9.13 5.20
N LEU A 76 11.43 7.86 5.57
CA LEU A 76 12.57 7.09 5.05
C LEU A 76 12.19 6.17 3.89
N VAL A 77 11.04 5.51 3.97
CA VAL A 77 10.60 4.53 2.97
C VAL A 77 9.72 5.20 1.94
N HIS A 78 8.59 5.76 2.38
CA HIS A 78 7.61 6.32 1.46
C HIS A 78 8.18 7.50 0.67
N MET A 79 8.89 8.44 1.33
CA MET A 79 9.55 9.52 0.59
C MET A 79 10.59 9.00 -0.40
N ALA A 80 11.38 7.98 -0.05
CA ALA A 80 12.42 7.46 -0.94
C ALA A 80 11.84 6.78 -2.19
N TYR A 81 10.81 5.94 -2.02
CA TYR A 81 10.22 5.17 -3.13
C TYR A 81 9.18 5.96 -3.93
N THR A 82 8.37 6.77 -3.25
CA THR A 82 7.19 7.42 -3.88
C THR A 82 7.49 8.83 -4.39
N HIS A 83 8.29 9.61 -3.65
CA HIS A 83 8.50 11.03 -3.96
C HIS A 83 9.90 11.35 -4.52
N LEU A 84 10.93 10.75 -3.93
CA LEU A 84 12.34 11.01 -4.23
C LEU A 84 12.92 10.00 -5.22
N SER A 85 12.10 9.10 -5.76
CA SER A 85 12.52 8.18 -6.81
C SER A 85 12.90 8.97 -8.07
N PRO A 86 14.10 8.77 -8.63
CA PRO A 86 14.57 9.51 -9.79
C PRO A 86 13.75 9.23 -11.06
N ILE A 87 12.94 8.16 -11.06
CA ILE A 87 12.10 7.76 -12.20
C ILE A 87 10.81 8.58 -12.26
N ILE A 88 10.27 8.96 -11.10
CA ILE A 88 8.94 9.58 -10.96
C ILE A 88 9.00 10.88 -10.16
N PHE A 89 10.18 11.46 -9.96
CA PHE A 89 10.33 12.69 -9.19
C PHE A 89 9.50 13.84 -9.78
N PRO A 90 8.78 14.64 -8.97
CA PRO A 90 8.66 14.58 -7.51
C PRO A 90 7.54 13.67 -6.97
N TYR A 91 6.70 13.12 -7.85
CA TYR A 91 5.71 12.08 -7.57
C TYR A 91 5.13 11.53 -8.89
N ASN A 92 4.47 10.38 -8.84
CA ASN A 92 3.78 9.80 -9.99
C ASN A 92 2.49 10.58 -10.34
N GLU A 93 2.44 11.20 -11.53
CA GLU A 93 1.29 11.97 -12.02
C GLU A 93 -0.03 11.16 -12.11
N VAL A 94 0.03 9.83 -12.10
CA VAL A 94 -1.14 8.95 -12.00
C VAL A 94 -1.98 9.31 -10.77
N PHE A 95 -1.35 9.75 -9.69
CA PHE A 95 -2.04 10.11 -8.45
C PHE A 95 -3.10 11.22 -8.68
N HIS A 96 -2.83 12.15 -9.59
CA HIS A 96 -3.75 13.24 -9.90
C HIS A 96 -4.56 12.99 -11.18
N SER A 97 -3.90 12.53 -12.24
CA SER A 97 -4.52 12.39 -13.56
C SER A 97 -5.31 11.09 -13.72
N GLY A 98 -5.04 10.08 -12.89
CA GLY A 98 -5.54 8.71 -13.05
C GLY A 98 -5.03 8.01 -14.31
N LYS A 99 -4.06 8.59 -15.03
CA LYS A 99 -3.57 8.09 -16.32
C LYS A 99 -2.09 7.73 -16.21
N SER A 100 -1.73 6.56 -16.73
CA SER A 100 -0.34 6.09 -16.81
C SER A 100 0.03 5.80 -18.27
N SER A 101 1.32 5.91 -18.60
CA SER A 101 1.81 5.49 -19.91
C SER A 101 1.92 3.98 -19.99
N LEU A 102 1.62 3.40 -21.15
CA LEU A 102 1.74 1.95 -21.37
C LEU A 102 3.16 1.46 -21.18
N THR A 103 4.15 2.28 -21.55
CA THR A 103 5.57 1.99 -21.36
C THR A 103 5.96 1.95 -19.89
N TRP A 104 5.39 2.82 -19.05
CA TRP A 104 5.59 2.79 -17.61
C TRP A 104 4.91 1.57 -16.99
N LEU A 105 3.64 1.32 -17.30
CA LEU A 105 2.88 0.15 -16.82
C LEU A 105 3.56 -1.18 -17.15
N ARG A 106 4.18 -1.28 -18.34
CA ARG A 106 4.94 -2.46 -18.74
C ARG A 106 6.19 -2.68 -17.88
N ARG A 107 6.76 -1.61 -17.33
CA ARG A 107 7.99 -1.63 -16.54
C ARG A 107 7.72 -1.79 -15.05
N SER A 108 6.74 -1.08 -14.50
CA SER A 108 6.39 -1.15 -13.08
C SER A 108 5.70 -2.46 -12.77
N THR A 109 4.60 -2.78 -13.47
CA THR A 109 3.69 -3.82 -13.00
C THR A 109 3.40 -4.87 -14.07
N GLN A 110 3.99 -6.05 -13.95
CA GLN A 110 3.82 -7.13 -14.93
C GLN A 110 2.36 -7.59 -15.10
N GLY A 111 1.56 -7.63 -14.03
CA GLY A 111 0.16 -8.07 -14.13
C GLY A 111 -0.87 -6.96 -14.31
N GLY A 112 -0.50 -5.69 -14.15
CA GLY A 112 -1.34 -4.57 -14.59
C GLY A 112 -1.59 -4.65 -16.10
N MET A 113 -0.55 -5.02 -16.87
CA MET A 113 -0.64 -5.16 -18.32
C MET A 113 -1.54 -6.33 -18.77
N SER A 114 -1.47 -7.49 -18.09
CA SER A 114 -2.32 -8.64 -18.44
C SER A 114 -3.80 -8.35 -18.17
N ASN A 115 -4.12 -7.63 -17.10
CA ASN A 115 -5.48 -7.20 -16.78
C ASN A 115 -6.02 -6.21 -17.84
N LEU A 116 -5.23 -5.21 -18.23
CA LEU A 116 -5.64 -4.22 -19.25
C LEU A 116 -5.85 -4.83 -20.64
N LYS A 117 -5.06 -5.86 -21.00
CA LYS A 117 -5.27 -6.64 -22.23
C LYS A 117 -6.58 -7.41 -22.18
N ARG A 118 -6.90 -8.04 -21.05
CA ARG A 118 -8.16 -8.78 -20.86
C ARG A 118 -9.38 -7.86 -20.88
N GLU A 119 -9.24 -6.63 -20.37
CA GLU A 119 -10.28 -5.62 -20.39
C GLU A 119 -10.46 -4.95 -21.77
N GLY A 120 -9.61 -5.26 -22.74
CA GLY A 120 -9.67 -4.69 -24.10
C GLY A 120 -9.26 -3.23 -24.18
N VAL A 121 -8.70 -2.67 -23.10
CA VAL A 121 -8.24 -1.27 -23.02
C VAL A 121 -6.95 -1.08 -23.84
N VAL A 122 -6.13 -2.13 -23.92
CA VAL A 122 -4.86 -2.14 -24.67
C VAL A 122 -4.95 -3.22 -25.75
N LYS A 123 -4.84 -2.80 -27.02
CA LYS A 123 -4.76 -3.73 -28.15
C LYS A 123 -3.39 -4.42 -28.17
N GLU A 124 -3.34 -5.63 -28.70
CA GLU A 124 -2.15 -6.50 -28.69
C GLU A 124 -0.97 -5.99 -29.55
N ASP A 125 -1.09 -4.81 -30.17
CA ASP A 125 -0.16 -4.29 -31.16
C ASP A 125 0.21 -2.83 -30.88
N GLU A 126 1.31 -2.64 -30.15
CA GLU A 126 2.21 -1.48 -30.34
C GLU A 126 3.67 -1.97 -30.25
N SER A 127 3.96 -3.02 -31.03
CA SER A 127 5.30 -3.57 -31.23
C SER A 127 5.86 -3.05 -32.55
N LYS A 128 6.20 -1.76 -32.61
CA LYS A 128 7.22 -1.25 -33.52
C LYS A 128 8.11 -0.24 -32.80
#